data_AF-A0AAD4LUP7-F1
#
_entry.id   AF-A0AAD4LUP7-F1
#
_cell.length_a   1.000
_cell.length_b   1.000
_cell.length_c   1.000
_cell.angle_alpha   90.00
_cell.angle_beta   90.00
_cell.angle_gamma   90.00
#
_symmetry.space_group_name_H-M   'P 1'
#
loop_
_entity.id
_entity.type
_entity.pdbx_description
1 polymer ?
#
loop_
_entity_poly.entity_id
_entity_poly.type
_entity_poly.pdbx_seq_one_letter_code
_entity_poly.pdbx_strand_id
1 'polypeptide(L)'
;MNRIISTRAFSTISSRSSALSKHFKNEKSSQLLSRLDGQYSFSKGVFDYPQLVPPQVKTSHISKVIDAAAGTGAWAHDFASLPNVRDRDVQIFACDITTANFRRVDRPAARKINFFQQDVTKPFPNEMLGTFDLANMNYLFYDLTAQGWKTALQNLHDLLKPGGHLILRDFDAILHSHENPPLSIIPQFEEKKPDIMAHMQGTSTLAKMNRIFTGIALHQNFIVDLSYQLPKMLEEASLKVLSSKRVLVPFGACCDLYTSVNGSSLSHSKEFSIENVSQVANMTTLIVTKEDELKLASGVKMTKEEERQNLIKEFGEFAAEKGMVMTASEWVIVRP
;
A
#
# COMPACT_ATOMS: atom_id res chain seq x y z
N MET A 1 -37.90 42.47 -6.23
CA MET A 1 -37.57 41.03 -6.41
C MET A 1 -36.33 40.93 -7.28
N ASN A 2 -35.49 39.91 -7.03
CA ASN A 2 -34.18 39.62 -7.64
C ASN A 2 -32.97 40.25 -6.95
N ARG A 3 -32.47 39.53 -5.92
CA ARG A 3 -31.09 39.63 -5.43
C ARG A 3 -30.19 38.76 -6.31
N ILE A 4 -29.19 39.39 -6.89
CA ILE A 4 -28.02 38.75 -7.52
C ILE A 4 -27.16 38.19 -6.38
N ILE A 5 -27.03 36.87 -6.31
CA ILE A 5 -26.04 36.20 -5.44
C ILE A 5 -24.87 35.78 -6.31
N SER A 6 -23.73 36.40 -6.02
CA SER A 6 -22.41 36.15 -6.58
C SER A 6 -21.98 34.69 -6.40
N THR A 7 -21.86 33.95 -7.50
CA THR A 7 -21.18 32.66 -7.59
C THR A 7 -19.66 32.85 -7.60
N ARG A 8 -19.05 32.82 -6.41
CA ARG A 8 -17.60 32.59 -6.23
C ARG A 8 -17.36 31.82 -4.93
N ALA A 9 -17.38 30.50 -5.00
CA ALA A 9 -16.74 29.61 -4.01
C ALA A 9 -16.79 28.14 -4.47
N PHE A 10 -16.16 27.80 -5.60
CA PHE A 10 -15.85 26.40 -5.94
C PHE A 10 -14.57 26.34 -6.75
N SER A 11 -13.43 26.56 -6.10
CA SER A 11 -12.12 26.19 -6.66
C SER A 11 -11.04 26.28 -5.58
N THR A 12 -10.96 25.28 -4.69
CA THR A 12 -9.74 24.94 -3.93
C THR A 12 -9.95 23.61 -3.20
N ILE A 13 -10.10 22.53 -3.96
CA ILE A 13 -9.72 21.18 -3.50
C ILE A 13 -8.73 20.67 -4.55
N SER A 14 -7.58 21.35 -4.61
CA SER A 14 -6.47 21.00 -5.48
C SER A 14 -5.51 20.11 -4.72
N SER A 15 -5.46 18.84 -5.12
CA SER A 15 -4.32 17.91 -5.04
C SER A 15 -3.07 18.47 -4.36
N ARG A 16 -2.96 18.27 -3.05
CA ARG A 16 -1.64 18.21 -2.43
C ARG A 16 -1.23 16.75 -2.45
N SER A 17 -0.20 16.42 -3.25
CA SER A 17 0.52 15.17 -3.03
C SER A 17 0.94 15.17 -1.55
N SER A 18 0.69 14.06 -0.85
CA SER A 18 0.93 13.94 0.59
C SER A 18 2.36 14.37 0.92
N ALA A 19 2.61 14.91 2.12
CA ALA A 19 3.98 15.21 2.54
C ALA A 19 4.92 13.99 2.43
N LEU A 20 4.35 12.77 2.57
CA LEU A 20 5.00 11.47 2.32
C LEU A 20 5.46 11.32 0.85
N SER A 21 4.57 11.53 -0.12
CA SER A 21 4.91 11.49 -1.56
C SER A 21 5.98 12.51 -1.97
N LYS A 22 6.10 13.65 -1.28
CA LYS A 22 7.19 14.62 -1.50
C LYS A 22 8.51 14.18 -0.88
N HIS A 23 8.47 13.49 0.26
CA HIS A 23 9.69 13.00 0.91
C HIS A 23 10.31 11.84 0.15
N PHE A 24 9.49 10.96 -0.45
CA PHE A 24 9.96 9.94 -1.37
C PHE A 24 10.78 10.52 -2.53
N LYS A 25 10.58 11.79 -2.93
CA LYS A 25 11.38 12.46 -3.98
C LYS A 25 12.78 12.88 -3.53
N ASN A 26 13.06 12.96 -2.23
CA ASN A 26 14.34 13.43 -1.67
C ASN A 26 15.28 12.31 -1.22
N GLU A 27 14.82 11.04 -1.25
CA GLU A 27 15.68 9.88 -1.06
C GLU A 27 16.61 9.73 -2.27
N LYS A 28 17.87 9.29 -2.09
CA LYS A 28 18.74 9.00 -3.24
C LYS A 28 18.02 7.97 -4.11
N SER A 29 17.85 8.27 -5.40
CA SER A 29 16.97 7.48 -6.29
C SER A 29 17.29 5.98 -6.26
N SER A 30 18.55 5.57 -6.11
CA SER A 30 18.92 4.15 -6.01
C SER A 30 18.44 3.46 -4.73
N GLN A 31 18.44 4.15 -3.59
CA GLN A 31 17.99 3.61 -2.30
C GLN A 31 16.47 3.44 -2.29
N LEU A 32 15.74 4.46 -2.76
CA LEU A 32 14.29 4.43 -2.93
C LEU A 32 13.84 3.23 -3.77
N LEU A 33 14.47 3.04 -4.94
CA LEU A 33 14.15 1.95 -5.86
C LEU A 33 14.42 0.58 -5.22
N SER A 34 15.55 0.43 -4.52
CA SER A 34 15.88 -0.82 -3.83
C SER A 34 14.87 -1.14 -2.73
N ARG A 35 14.45 -0.14 -1.96
CA ARG A 35 13.43 -0.29 -0.93
C ARG A 35 12.08 -0.74 -1.52
N LEU A 36 11.62 -0.06 -2.57
CA LEU A 36 10.33 -0.39 -3.23
C LEU A 36 10.32 -1.81 -3.81
N ASP A 37 11.40 -2.23 -4.48
CA ASP A 37 11.51 -3.60 -4.99
C ASP A 37 11.58 -4.62 -3.86
N GLY A 38 12.25 -4.27 -2.75
CA GLY A 38 12.29 -5.09 -1.54
C GLY A 38 10.90 -5.25 -0.92
N GLN A 39 10.10 -4.18 -0.85
CA GLN A 39 8.72 -4.23 -0.35
C GLN A 39 7.84 -5.13 -1.21
N TYR A 40 7.98 -5.02 -2.54
CA TYR A 40 7.31 -5.90 -3.48
C TYR A 40 7.72 -7.37 -3.27
N SER A 41 9.03 -7.64 -3.17
CA SER A 41 9.59 -8.99 -3.00
C SER A 41 9.18 -9.61 -1.66
N PHE A 42 9.20 -8.82 -0.60
CA PHE A 42 8.76 -9.22 0.73
C PHE A 42 7.27 -9.58 0.73
N SER A 43 6.42 -8.73 0.15
CA SER A 43 4.99 -9.02 0.03
C SER A 43 4.72 -10.27 -0.81
N LYS A 44 5.48 -10.46 -1.90
CA LYS A 44 5.42 -11.70 -2.70
C LYS A 44 5.75 -12.94 -1.88
N GLY A 45 6.75 -12.85 -1.01
CA GLY A 45 7.09 -13.91 -0.05
C GLY A 45 5.96 -14.21 0.93
N VAL A 46 5.29 -13.19 1.48
CA VAL A 46 4.18 -13.37 2.43
C VAL A 46 2.97 -14.03 1.78
N PHE A 47 2.52 -13.52 0.63
CA PHE A 47 1.34 -14.03 -0.04
C PHE A 47 1.58 -15.36 -0.77
N ASP A 48 2.84 -15.67 -1.08
CA ASP A 48 3.32 -16.92 -1.67
C ASP A 48 2.61 -17.34 -2.96
N TYR A 49 2.43 -16.36 -3.84
CA TYR A 49 1.87 -16.61 -5.17
C TYR A 49 2.96 -16.50 -6.25
N PRO A 50 2.85 -17.28 -7.34
CA PRO A 50 3.55 -16.99 -8.58
C PRO A 50 3.27 -15.54 -9.00
N GLN A 51 4.32 -14.71 -9.00
CA GLN A 51 4.29 -13.32 -9.48
C GLN A 51 3.14 -12.44 -8.93
N LEU A 52 2.67 -12.73 -7.71
CA LEU A 52 1.57 -12.00 -7.06
C LEU A 52 0.28 -11.90 -7.92
N VAL A 53 -0.10 -12.98 -8.60
CA VAL A 53 -1.43 -13.14 -9.20
C VAL A 53 -2.20 -14.26 -8.49
N PRO A 54 -3.35 -13.98 -7.86
CA PRO A 54 -4.12 -15.00 -7.15
C PRO A 54 -4.65 -16.08 -8.11
N PRO A 55 -4.74 -17.36 -7.69
CA PRO A 55 -5.19 -18.46 -8.54
C PRO A 55 -6.58 -18.29 -9.17
N GLN A 56 -7.44 -17.47 -8.56
CA GLN A 56 -8.78 -17.13 -9.04
C GLN A 56 -8.74 -16.36 -10.38
N VAL A 57 -7.64 -15.65 -10.66
CA VAL A 57 -7.47 -14.86 -11.89
C VAL A 57 -6.80 -15.72 -12.96
N LYS A 58 -7.57 -16.14 -13.96
CA LYS A 58 -7.09 -16.94 -15.09
C LYS A 58 -6.28 -16.09 -16.07
N THR A 59 -4.98 -16.00 -15.85
CA THR A 59 -4.05 -15.20 -16.67
C THR A 59 -4.03 -15.61 -18.15
N SER A 60 -4.44 -16.83 -18.49
CA SER A 60 -4.60 -17.31 -19.88
C SER A 60 -5.68 -16.57 -20.67
N HIS A 61 -6.63 -15.88 -20.02
CA HIS A 61 -7.69 -15.12 -20.69
C HIS A 61 -7.42 -13.62 -20.71
N ILE A 62 -6.34 -13.16 -20.09
CA ILE A 62 -5.96 -11.76 -20.07
C ILE A 62 -5.29 -11.40 -21.38
N SER A 63 -5.76 -10.31 -22.00
CA SER A 63 -5.20 -9.70 -23.20
C SER A 63 -4.75 -8.26 -22.96
N LYS A 64 -5.37 -7.55 -22.00
CA LYS A 64 -4.99 -6.18 -21.59
C LYS A 64 -5.01 -6.02 -20.07
N VAL A 65 -3.90 -5.56 -19.51
CA VAL A 65 -3.71 -5.41 -18.06
C VAL A 65 -3.11 -4.04 -17.71
N ILE A 66 -3.48 -3.49 -16.56
CA ILE A 66 -2.87 -2.27 -16.00
C ILE A 66 -2.40 -2.49 -14.56
N ASP A 67 -1.17 -2.08 -14.29
CA ASP A 67 -0.61 -1.89 -12.95
C ASP A 67 -0.73 -0.39 -12.59
N ALA A 68 -1.69 -0.05 -11.74
CA ALA A 68 -1.96 1.32 -11.32
C ALA A 68 -1.25 1.66 -10.01
N ALA A 69 -0.62 2.84 -9.96
CA ALA A 69 0.33 3.22 -8.91
C ALA A 69 1.49 2.22 -8.79
N ALA A 70 2.10 1.91 -9.94
CA ALA A 70 3.02 0.79 -10.12
C ALA A 70 4.38 0.96 -9.42
N GLY A 71 4.71 2.12 -8.87
CA GLY A 71 5.99 2.38 -8.22
C GLY A 71 7.17 2.15 -9.16
N THR A 72 7.92 1.06 -8.94
CA THR A 72 9.04 0.67 -9.81
C THR A 72 8.62 -0.10 -11.07
N GLY A 73 7.37 -0.54 -11.13
CA GLY A 73 6.85 -1.47 -12.14
C GLY A 73 7.18 -2.93 -11.87
N ALA A 74 7.66 -3.27 -10.66
CA ALA A 74 8.08 -4.63 -10.32
C ALA A 74 6.98 -5.68 -10.56
N TRP A 75 5.72 -5.38 -10.21
CA TRP A 75 4.59 -6.26 -10.48
C TRP A 75 4.36 -6.44 -11.99
N ALA A 76 4.36 -5.35 -12.77
CA ALA A 76 4.22 -5.43 -14.23
C ALA A 76 5.33 -6.26 -14.89
N HIS A 77 6.57 -6.14 -14.43
CA HIS A 77 7.71 -6.96 -14.91
C HIS A 77 7.53 -8.45 -14.59
N ASP A 78 7.07 -8.75 -13.37
CA ASP A 78 6.78 -10.11 -12.94
C ASP A 78 5.61 -10.70 -13.75
N PHE A 79 4.53 -9.94 -13.92
CA PHE A 79 3.38 -10.33 -14.73
C PHE A 79 3.79 -10.62 -16.18
N ALA A 80 4.59 -9.75 -16.80
CA ALA A 80 5.12 -9.94 -18.16
C ALA A 80 5.99 -11.20 -18.30
N SER A 81 6.58 -11.67 -17.21
CA SER A 81 7.47 -12.83 -17.17
C SER A 81 6.73 -14.16 -16.94
N LEU A 82 5.43 -14.13 -16.65
CA LEU A 82 4.61 -15.36 -16.53
C LEU A 82 4.64 -16.16 -17.85
N PRO A 83 4.82 -17.49 -17.82
CA PRO A 83 4.92 -18.30 -19.04
C PRO A 83 3.76 -18.08 -20.02
N ASN A 84 2.53 -18.03 -19.51
CA ASN A 84 1.33 -17.82 -20.33
C ASN A 84 1.03 -16.35 -20.69
N VAL A 85 1.89 -15.41 -20.30
CA VAL A 85 1.84 -13.99 -20.70
C VAL A 85 3.01 -13.68 -21.63
N ARG A 86 4.22 -14.14 -21.28
CA ARG A 86 5.45 -13.95 -22.04
C ARG A 86 5.33 -14.44 -23.47
N ASP A 87 4.64 -15.55 -23.69
CA ASP A 87 4.57 -16.22 -24.99
C ASP A 87 3.28 -15.86 -25.78
N ARG A 88 2.48 -14.90 -25.30
CA ARG A 88 1.28 -14.36 -25.98
C ARG A 88 1.38 -12.86 -26.24
N ASP A 89 0.52 -12.34 -27.11
CA ASP A 89 0.36 -10.90 -27.31
C ASP A 89 -0.57 -10.32 -26.24
N VAL A 90 0.01 -9.87 -25.13
CA VAL A 90 -0.69 -9.24 -24.01
C VAL A 90 -0.21 -7.80 -23.90
N GLN A 91 -1.14 -6.85 -23.91
CA GLN A 91 -0.85 -5.44 -23.73
C GLN A 91 -0.75 -5.14 -22.23
N ILE A 92 0.45 -4.75 -21.79
CA ILE A 92 0.73 -4.49 -20.38
C ILE A 92 0.95 -2.99 -20.21
N PHE A 93 0.20 -2.39 -19.30
CA PHE A 93 0.30 -0.98 -18.95
C PHE A 93 0.76 -0.86 -17.49
N ALA A 94 1.58 0.13 -17.20
CA ALA A 94 1.98 0.46 -15.84
C ALA A 94 2.02 1.98 -15.69
N CYS A 95 1.33 2.50 -14.67
CA CYS A 95 1.27 3.93 -14.44
C CYS A 95 1.49 4.32 -12.99
N ASP A 96 2.04 5.50 -12.80
CA ASP A 96 2.31 6.07 -11.48
C ASP A 96 2.23 7.59 -11.57
N ILE A 97 2.08 8.28 -10.44
CA ILE A 97 2.06 9.75 -10.39
C ILE A 97 3.39 10.35 -10.87
N THR A 98 4.47 9.56 -10.87
CA THR A 98 5.77 9.89 -11.43
C THR A 98 6.37 8.72 -12.20
N THR A 99 6.94 8.99 -13.39
CA THR A 99 7.64 7.96 -14.18
C THR A 99 9.09 7.75 -13.74
N ALA A 100 9.59 8.59 -12.83
CA ALA A 100 10.99 8.59 -12.40
C ALA A 100 11.44 7.29 -11.72
N ASN A 101 10.48 6.50 -11.20
CA ASN A 101 10.76 5.28 -10.46
C ASN A 101 10.77 4.02 -11.34
N PHE A 102 10.30 4.11 -12.59
CA PHE A 102 10.19 2.93 -13.43
C PHE A 102 11.55 2.37 -13.82
N ARG A 103 11.74 1.07 -13.60
CA ARG A 103 12.95 0.37 -14.03
C ARG A 103 12.83 -0.04 -15.49
N ARG A 104 13.79 0.43 -16.30
CA ARG A 104 14.05 -0.16 -17.61
C ARG A 104 14.85 -1.43 -17.42
N VAL A 105 14.19 -2.57 -17.61
CA VAL A 105 14.83 -3.88 -17.56
C VAL A 105 15.13 -4.29 -19.00
N ASP A 106 16.40 -4.58 -19.31
CA ASP A 106 16.78 -5.08 -20.64
C ASP A 106 16.49 -6.57 -20.77
N ARG A 107 15.20 -6.91 -20.88
CA ARG A 107 14.69 -8.25 -21.15
C ARG A 107 13.58 -8.19 -22.20
N PRO A 108 13.46 -9.17 -23.11
CA PRO A 108 12.44 -9.13 -24.17
C PRO A 108 11.01 -8.94 -23.65
N ALA A 109 10.63 -9.60 -22.54
CA ALA A 109 9.30 -9.48 -21.94
C ALA A 109 8.98 -8.06 -21.44
N ALA A 110 9.99 -7.34 -20.93
CA ALA A 110 9.83 -5.97 -20.43
C ALA A 110 9.52 -4.96 -21.54
N ARG A 111 9.82 -5.27 -22.81
CA ARG A 111 9.48 -4.42 -23.97
C ARG A 111 7.97 -4.36 -24.24
N LYS A 112 7.18 -5.25 -23.65
CA LYS A 112 5.71 -5.26 -23.77
C LYS A 112 5.02 -4.26 -22.82
N ILE A 113 5.76 -3.65 -21.90
CA ILE A 113 5.19 -2.80 -20.86
C ILE A 113 5.19 -1.34 -21.30
N ASN A 114 4.00 -0.76 -21.39
CA ASN A 114 3.78 0.64 -21.65
C ASN A 114 3.73 1.42 -20.33
N PHE A 115 4.82 2.11 -20.03
CA PHE A 115 4.93 2.98 -18.85
C PHE A 115 4.43 4.40 -19.16
N PHE A 116 3.59 4.96 -18.30
CA PHE A 116 3.12 6.35 -18.43
C PHE A 116 2.82 7.01 -17.09
N GLN A 117 2.75 8.34 -17.08
CA GLN A 117 2.39 9.09 -15.89
C GLN A 117 0.88 9.18 -15.74
N GLN A 118 0.35 8.81 -14.58
CA GLN A 118 -1.07 8.97 -14.25
C GLN A 118 -1.26 9.02 -12.73
N ASP A 119 -2.04 10.00 -12.27
CA ASP A 119 -2.59 10.01 -10.91
C ASP A 119 -3.86 9.15 -10.91
N VAL A 120 -3.88 8.07 -10.12
CA VAL A 120 -5.01 7.14 -10.05
C VAL A 120 -6.30 7.80 -9.52
N THR A 121 -6.20 8.96 -8.88
CA THR A 121 -7.34 9.76 -8.42
C THR A 121 -7.87 10.72 -9.49
N LYS A 122 -7.29 10.73 -10.69
CA LYS A 122 -7.76 11.51 -11.84
C LYS A 122 -8.37 10.59 -12.90
N PRO A 123 -9.36 11.07 -13.67
CA PRO A 123 -9.89 10.32 -14.79
C PRO A 123 -8.77 9.84 -15.72
N PHE A 124 -8.88 8.60 -16.16
CA PHE A 124 -7.99 8.04 -17.18
C PHE A 124 -8.44 8.50 -18.58
N PRO A 125 -7.55 8.45 -19.58
CA PRO A 125 -7.91 8.76 -20.97
C PRO A 125 -9.10 7.93 -21.46
N ASN A 126 -9.98 8.54 -22.26
CA ASN A 126 -11.23 7.93 -22.70
C ASN A 126 -11.02 6.61 -23.46
N GLU A 127 -9.94 6.50 -24.23
CA GLU A 127 -9.54 5.32 -24.99
C GLU A 127 -9.15 4.11 -24.11
N MET A 128 -8.94 4.34 -22.80
CA MET A 128 -8.60 3.30 -21.84
C MET A 128 -9.83 2.73 -21.13
N LEU A 129 -10.95 3.46 -21.12
CA LEU A 129 -12.15 3.11 -20.37
C LEU A 129 -12.83 1.86 -20.92
N GLY A 130 -13.19 0.93 -20.04
CA GLY A 130 -13.86 -0.33 -20.39
C GLY A 130 -13.00 -1.26 -21.24
N THR A 131 -11.67 -1.15 -21.20
CA THR A 131 -10.78 -1.92 -22.07
C THR A 131 -9.91 -2.95 -21.36
N PHE A 132 -9.80 -2.90 -20.03
CA PHE A 132 -8.89 -3.76 -19.27
C PHE A 132 -9.58 -5.04 -18.79
N ASP A 133 -8.90 -6.18 -18.97
CA ASP A 133 -9.35 -7.47 -18.42
C ASP A 133 -8.93 -7.61 -16.95
N LEU A 134 -7.80 -7.00 -16.59
CA LEU A 134 -7.22 -7.00 -15.24
C LEU A 134 -6.64 -5.63 -14.89
N ALA A 135 -6.91 -5.19 -13.67
CA ALA A 135 -6.19 -4.10 -13.01
C ALA A 135 -5.54 -4.61 -11.71
N ASN A 136 -4.36 -4.10 -11.40
CA ASN A 136 -3.67 -4.29 -10.12
C ASN A 136 -3.42 -2.92 -9.49
N MET A 137 -3.60 -2.80 -8.17
CA MET A 137 -3.23 -1.61 -7.40
C MET A 137 -2.89 -2.01 -5.97
N ASN A 138 -1.67 -1.71 -5.51
CA ASN A 138 -1.18 -2.17 -4.21
C ASN A 138 -0.50 -1.05 -3.40
N TYR A 139 -0.53 -1.17 -2.07
CA TYR A 139 0.29 -0.43 -1.11
C TYR A 139 0.07 1.09 -1.06
N LEU A 140 -1.18 1.55 -1.10
CA LEU A 140 -1.57 2.96 -1.08
C LEU A 140 -2.17 3.44 0.25
N PHE A 141 -2.13 2.63 1.32
CA PHE A 141 -2.65 3.02 2.64
C PHE A 141 -2.02 4.30 3.24
N TYR A 142 -0.80 4.66 2.83
CA TYR A 142 -0.13 5.93 3.20
C TYR A 142 -0.17 7.01 2.10
N ASP A 143 -0.91 6.78 1.02
CA ASP A 143 -0.93 7.66 -0.15
C ASP A 143 -2.34 8.16 -0.49
N LEU A 144 -3.38 7.45 -0.06
CA LEU A 144 -4.78 7.81 -0.34
C LEU A 144 -5.57 8.11 0.93
N THR A 145 -6.23 9.27 0.92
CA THR A 145 -7.32 9.58 1.87
C THR A 145 -8.54 8.73 1.57
N ALA A 146 -9.54 8.74 2.45
CA ALA A 146 -10.81 8.05 2.19
C ALA A 146 -11.48 8.49 0.86
N GLN A 147 -11.44 9.79 0.54
CA GLN A 147 -11.94 10.28 -0.75
C GLN A 147 -11.03 9.86 -1.92
N GLY A 148 -9.71 9.81 -1.69
CA GLY A 148 -8.74 9.31 -2.66
C GLY A 148 -9.04 7.86 -3.05
N TRP A 149 -9.28 6.99 -2.07
CA TRP A 149 -9.69 5.61 -2.27
C TRP A 149 -10.97 5.49 -3.09
N LYS A 150 -12.04 6.20 -2.70
CA LYS A 150 -13.31 6.19 -3.47
C LYS A 150 -13.11 6.59 -4.93
N THR A 151 -12.34 7.65 -5.16
CA THR A 151 -12.08 8.16 -6.52
C THR A 151 -11.23 7.18 -7.33
N ALA A 152 -10.19 6.61 -6.72
CA ALA A 152 -9.33 5.61 -7.37
C ALA A 152 -10.12 4.35 -7.75
N LEU A 153 -10.97 3.84 -6.84
CA LEU A 153 -11.81 2.68 -7.10
C LEU A 153 -12.81 2.93 -8.24
N GLN A 154 -13.40 4.13 -8.30
CA GLN A 154 -14.28 4.50 -9.42
C GLN A 154 -13.51 4.56 -10.75
N ASN A 155 -12.32 5.16 -10.78
CA ASN A 155 -11.50 5.19 -11.99
C ASN A 155 -11.07 3.78 -12.43
N LEU A 156 -10.74 2.89 -11.49
CA LEU A 156 -10.43 1.49 -11.78
C LEU A 156 -11.66 0.72 -12.29
N HIS A 157 -12.84 0.95 -11.71
CA HIS A 157 -14.09 0.44 -12.26
C HIS A 157 -14.25 0.88 -13.73
N ASP A 158 -14.04 2.16 -14.03
CA ASP A 158 -14.25 2.68 -15.37
C ASP A 158 -13.25 2.13 -16.40
N LEU A 159 -12.04 1.76 -15.98
CA LEU A 159 -11.03 1.10 -16.82
C LEU A 159 -11.38 -0.35 -17.18
N LEU A 160 -11.96 -1.10 -16.24
CA LEU A 160 -12.21 -2.53 -16.40
C LEU A 160 -13.36 -2.79 -17.39
N LYS A 161 -13.28 -3.83 -18.21
CA LYS A 161 -14.45 -4.36 -18.92
C LYS A 161 -15.49 -4.90 -17.92
N PRO A 162 -16.78 -5.02 -18.30
CA PRO A 162 -17.69 -5.93 -17.61
C PRO A 162 -17.07 -7.34 -17.54
N GLY A 163 -17.05 -7.94 -16.36
CA GLY A 163 -16.33 -9.20 -16.06
C GLY A 163 -14.81 -9.05 -15.85
N GLY A 164 -14.26 -7.85 -15.97
CA GLY A 164 -12.85 -7.54 -15.69
C GLY A 164 -12.55 -7.60 -14.20
N HIS A 165 -11.30 -7.96 -13.85
CA HIS A 165 -10.90 -8.18 -12.47
C HIS A 165 -10.03 -7.05 -11.92
N LEU A 166 -10.16 -6.77 -10.63
CA LEU A 166 -9.23 -5.95 -9.85
C LEU A 166 -8.56 -6.83 -8.79
N ILE A 167 -7.24 -6.78 -8.72
CA ILE A 167 -6.45 -7.29 -7.60
C ILE A 167 -6.00 -6.09 -6.77
N LEU A 168 -6.30 -6.12 -5.48
CA LEU A 168 -5.91 -5.07 -4.54
C LEU A 168 -5.24 -5.70 -3.31
N ARG A 169 -4.06 -5.19 -2.95
CA ARG A 169 -3.37 -5.56 -1.70
C ARG A 169 -2.93 -4.35 -0.92
N ASP A 170 -3.27 -4.33 0.36
CA ASP A 170 -2.85 -3.25 1.22
C ASP A 170 -2.81 -3.64 2.70
N PHE A 171 -2.32 -2.71 3.52
CA PHE A 171 -2.11 -2.89 4.94
C PHE A 171 -3.15 -2.13 5.78
N ASP A 172 -3.44 -2.67 6.96
CA ASP A 172 -3.97 -1.88 8.07
C ASP A 172 -2.78 -1.24 8.78
N ALA A 173 -2.80 0.08 8.96
CA ALA A 173 -1.68 0.89 9.48
C ALA A 173 -1.51 0.76 11.01
N ILE A 174 -1.59 -0.46 11.55
CA ILE A 174 -1.59 -0.75 12.99
C ILE A 174 -0.63 -1.91 13.25
N LEU A 175 0.37 -1.67 14.11
CA LEU A 175 1.32 -2.68 14.54
C LEU A 175 0.84 -3.39 15.81
N HIS A 176 1.08 -4.68 15.84
CA HIS A 176 0.75 -5.59 16.93
C HIS A 176 2.00 -6.34 17.40
N SER A 177 2.01 -6.77 18.65
CA SER A 177 3.04 -7.70 19.14
C SER A 177 2.67 -9.13 18.76
N HIS A 178 3.65 -10.04 18.76
CA HIS A 178 3.40 -11.46 18.54
C HIS A 178 2.44 -12.06 19.59
N GLU A 179 2.53 -11.59 20.84
CA GLU A 179 1.70 -12.08 21.95
C GLU A 179 0.24 -11.63 21.85
N ASN A 180 -0.02 -10.52 21.12
CA ASN A 180 -1.34 -9.95 20.92
C ASN A 180 -1.57 -9.65 19.44
N PRO A 181 -1.58 -10.67 18.56
CA PRO A 181 -1.75 -10.46 17.13
C PRO A 181 -3.18 -9.96 16.84
N PRO A 182 -3.40 -9.31 15.69
CA PRO A 182 -4.73 -8.84 15.33
C PRO A 182 -5.68 -10.04 15.19
N LEU A 183 -6.83 -9.96 15.86
CA LEU A 183 -7.87 -11.00 15.79
C LEU A 183 -8.54 -11.07 14.41
N SER A 184 -8.30 -10.08 13.55
CA SER A 184 -8.86 -9.93 12.20
C SER A 184 -8.57 -11.10 11.26
N ILE A 185 -7.53 -11.89 11.57
CA ILE A 185 -7.12 -13.08 10.82
C ILE A 185 -7.92 -14.32 11.21
N ILE A 186 -8.60 -14.28 12.36
CA ILE A 186 -9.41 -15.38 12.87
C ILE A 186 -10.83 -15.18 12.33
N PRO A 187 -11.39 -16.12 11.55
CA PRO A 187 -12.69 -15.95 10.92
C PRO A 187 -13.82 -15.55 11.88
N GLN A 188 -13.79 -16.04 13.13
CA GLN A 188 -14.80 -15.70 14.14
C GLN A 188 -14.75 -14.24 14.62
N PHE A 189 -13.62 -13.55 14.42
CA PHE A 189 -13.39 -12.18 14.86
C PHE A 189 -13.10 -11.22 13.70
N GLU A 190 -13.37 -11.65 12.46
CA GLU A 190 -13.06 -10.88 11.26
C GLU A 190 -13.78 -9.52 11.25
N GLU A 191 -14.97 -9.41 11.84
CA GLU A 191 -15.71 -8.14 11.92
C GLU A 191 -15.29 -7.26 13.11
N LYS A 192 -14.54 -7.80 14.07
CA LYS A 192 -14.15 -7.07 15.28
C LYS A 192 -13.02 -6.08 14.98
N LYS A 193 -13.40 -4.82 14.78
CA LYS A 193 -12.45 -3.73 14.55
C LYS A 193 -11.45 -3.56 15.71
N PRO A 194 -10.19 -3.20 15.43
CA PRO A 194 -9.22 -2.87 16.46
C PRO A 194 -9.57 -1.53 17.13
N ASP A 195 -9.27 -1.41 18.42
CA ASP A 195 -9.27 -0.13 19.11
C ASP A 195 -7.98 0.62 18.77
N ILE A 196 -8.05 1.40 17.68
CA ILE A 196 -6.92 2.17 17.13
C ILE A 196 -6.27 3.06 18.19
N MET A 197 -7.08 3.69 19.05
CA MET A 197 -6.56 4.61 20.07
C MET A 197 -5.82 3.85 21.16
N ALA A 198 -6.34 2.70 21.61
CA ALA A 198 -5.67 1.86 22.60
C ALA A 198 -4.27 1.42 22.13
N HIS A 199 -4.10 1.10 20.84
CA HIS A 199 -2.80 0.73 20.26
C HIS A 199 -1.73 1.82 20.32
N MET A 200 -2.14 3.08 20.51
CA MET A 200 -1.26 4.24 20.64
C MET A 200 -0.98 4.61 22.11
N GLN A 201 -1.68 4.05 23.09
CA GLN A 201 -1.52 4.44 24.50
C GLN A 201 -0.34 3.77 25.21
N GLY A 202 0.18 4.43 26.25
CA GLY A 202 1.24 3.89 27.12
C GLY A 202 2.66 4.33 26.78
N THR A 203 3.68 3.65 27.30
CA THR A 203 5.10 4.03 27.14
C THR A 203 5.94 2.99 26.40
N SER A 204 5.35 1.86 26.01
CA SER A 204 6.05 0.80 25.26
C SER A 204 6.55 1.29 23.91
N THR A 205 7.62 0.67 23.40
CA THR A 205 8.16 0.97 22.07
C THR A 205 7.11 0.75 20.98
N LEU A 206 6.33 -0.33 21.04
CA LEU A 206 5.24 -0.59 20.09
C LEU A 206 4.19 0.53 20.08
N ALA A 207 3.81 1.05 21.26
CA ALA A 207 2.87 2.16 21.34
C ALA A 207 3.47 3.47 20.80
N LYS A 208 4.78 3.70 20.98
CA LYS A 208 5.49 4.81 20.32
C LYS A 208 5.47 4.62 18.80
N MET A 209 5.72 3.42 18.29
CA MET A 209 5.69 3.13 16.85
C MET A 209 4.31 3.39 16.26
N ASN A 210 3.22 2.93 16.90
CA ASN A 210 1.86 3.20 16.44
C ASN A 210 1.51 4.69 16.48
N ARG A 211 1.99 5.46 17.46
CA ARG A 211 1.84 6.92 17.45
C ARG A 211 2.48 7.59 16.25
N ILE A 212 3.63 7.08 15.80
CA ILE A 212 4.28 7.56 14.59
C ILE A 212 3.48 7.11 13.38
N PHE A 213 3.38 5.80 13.17
CA PHE A 213 2.80 5.23 11.95
C PHE A 213 1.29 5.51 11.85
N THR A 214 0.51 4.93 12.75
CA THR A 214 -0.95 5.09 12.79
C THR A 214 -1.35 6.54 13.03
N GLY A 215 -0.67 7.23 13.95
CA GLY A 215 -0.98 8.63 14.26
C GLY A 215 -0.77 9.57 13.07
N ILE A 216 0.29 9.38 12.29
CA ILE A 216 0.52 10.18 11.07
C ILE A 216 -0.51 9.86 10.00
N ALA A 217 -0.88 8.59 9.81
CA ALA A 217 -1.95 8.24 8.89
C ALA A 217 -3.25 8.97 9.26
N LEU A 218 -3.64 8.94 10.54
CA LEU A 218 -4.83 9.64 11.03
C LEU A 218 -4.72 11.15 10.80
N HIS A 219 -3.58 11.76 11.14
CA HIS A 219 -3.35 13.20 10.95
C HIS A 219 -3.45 13.62 9.47
N GLN A 220 -2.99 12.76 8.55
CA GLN A 220 -3.07 12.99 7.10
C GLN A 220 -4.41 12.55 6.48
N ASN A 221 -5.40 12.17 7.31
CA ASN A 221 -6.72 11.66 6.89
C ASN A 221 -6.66 10.40 6.00
N PHE A 222 -5.66 9.56 6.21
CA PHE A 222 -5.58 8.23 5.61
C PHE A 222 -6.38 7.22 6.41
N ILE A 223 -6.71 6.11 5.75
CA ILE A 223 -7.43 5.00 6.37
C ILE A 223 -6.41 4.08 7.04
N VAL A 224 -6.60 3.83 8.34
CA VAL A 224 -5.71 2.94 9.12
C VAL A 224 -6.23 1.51 9.25
N ASP A 225 -7.52 1.28 9.02
CA ASP A 225 -8.21 -0.01 9.10
C ASP A 225 -8.84 -0.35 7.74
N LEU A 226 -8.08 -0.18 6.65
CA LEU A 226 -8.58 -0.26 5.28
C LEU A 226 -9.31 -1.58 5.02
N SER A 227 -8.79 -2.69 5.54
CA SER A 227 -9.38 -4.00 5.35
C SER A 227 -10.82 -4.12 5.89
N TYR A 228 -11.25 -3.21 6.77
CA TYR A 228 -12.63 -3.13 7.29
C TYR A 228 -13.50 -2.12 6.55
N GLN A 229 -12.91 -1.09 5.94
CA GLN A 229 -13.65 -0.04 5.24
C GLN A 229 -13.81 -0.33 3.75
N LEU A 230 -12.86 -1.07 3.17
CA LEU A 230 -12.78 -1.34 1.74
C LEU A 230 -14.03 -2.04 1.17
N PRO A 231 -14.65 -3.04 1.82
CA PRO A 231 -15.85 -3.69 1.27
C PRO A 231 -16.96 -2.71 0.89
N LYS A 232 -17.23 -1.72 1.77
CA LYS A 232 -18.23 -0.68 1.51
C LYS A 232 -17.80 0.25 0.37
N MET A 233 -16.52 0.61 0.30
CA MET A 233 -16.01 1.46 -0.78
C MET A 233 -16.07 0.78 -2.15
N LEU A 234 -15.86 -0.54 -2.18
CA LEU A 234 -16.01 -1.35 -3.39
C LEU A 234 -17.48 -1.43 -3.83
N GLU A 235 -18.40 -1.67 -2.90
CA GLU A 235 -19.84 -1.65 -3.17
C GLU A 235 -20.28 -0.30 -3.74
N GLU A 236 -19.87 0.81 -3.12
CA GLU A 236 -20.15 2.17 -3.59
C GLU A 236 -19.60 2.43 -5.02
N ALA A 237 -18.49 1.79 -5.40
CA ALA A 237 -17.90 1.84 -6.73
C ALA A 237 -18.48 0.80 -7.71
N SER A 238 -19.57 0.11 -7.35
CA SER A 238 -20.19 -0.97 -8.14
C SER A 238 -19.22 -2.11 -8.48
N LEU A 239 -18.30 -2.41 -7.56
CA LEU A 239 -17.33 -3.49 -7.66
C LEU A 239 -17.72 -4.63 -6.70
N LYS A 240 -17.73 -5.87 -7.20
CA LYS A 240 -18.12 -7.04 -6.42
C LYS A 240 -16.90 -7.82 -5.95
N VAL A 241 -16.78 -8.04 -4.65
CA VAL A 241 -15.74 -8.91 -4.08
C VAL A 241 -16.02 -10.36 -4.46
N LEU A 242 -15.06 -11.02 -5.10
CA LEU A 242 -15.08 -12.46 -5.38
C LEU A 242 -14.42 -13.25 -4.25
N SER A 243 -13.31 -12.76 -3.74
CA SER A 243 -12.64 -13.32 -2.57
C SER A 243 -11.82 -12.26 -1.87
N SER A 244 -11.73 -12.36 -0.56
CA SER A 244 -10.84 -11.56 0.28
C SER A 244 -10.13 -12.46 1.27
N LYS A 245 -8.92 -12.05 1.68
CA LYS A 245 -8.22 -12.69 2.79
C LYS A 245 -7.39 -11.65 3.54
N ARG A 246 -7.34 -11.79 4.86
CA ARG A 246 -6.38 -11.08 5.72
C ARG A 246 -5.26 -12.02 6.11
N VAL A 247 -4.05 -11.50 6.15
CA VAL A 247 -2.84 -12.25 6.50
C VAL A 247 -2.00 -11.44 7.49
N LEU A 248 -1.20 -12.14 8.29
CA LEU A 248 -0.17 -11.50 9.11
C LEU A 248 1.08 -11.27 8.31
N VAL A 249 1.60 -10.05 8.38
CA VAL A 249 2.90 -9.68 7.84
C VAL A 249 3.87 -9.51 8.99
N PRO A 250 4.83 -10.43 9.17
CA PRO A 250 5.81 -10.35 10.25
C PRO A 250 6.95 -9.40 9.92
N PHE A 251 7.43 -8.65 10.90
CA PHE A 251 8.65 -7.83 10.77
C PHE A 251 9.64 -8.20 11.88
N GLY A 252 10.93 -8.15 11.54
CA GLY A 252 12.03 -8.43 12.44
C GLY A 252 12.02 -9.85 13.00
N ALA A 253 12.19 -10.01 14.30
CA ALA A 253 12.23 -11.35 14.93
C ALA A 253 10.99 -12.21 14.63
N CYS A 254 9.83 -11.58 14.37
CA CYS A 254 8.63 -12.31 13.98
C CYS A 254 8.79 -13.04 12.64
N CYS A 255 9.69 -12.64 11.74
CA CYS A 255 9.91 -13.35 10.48
C CYS A 255 10.39 -14.80 10.69
N ASP A 256 10.97 -15.13 11.85
CA ASP A 256 11.37 -16.48 12.23
C ASP A 256 10.22 -17.32 12.82
N LEU A 257 9.11 -16.68 13.18
CA LEU A 257 7.96 -17.30 13.86
C LEU A 257 6.78 -17.58 12.93
N TYR A 258 6.70 -16.85 11.81
CA TYR A 258 5.58 -16.91 10.88
C TYR A 258 6.03 -17.44 9.52
N THR A 259 5.13 -18.18 8.88
CA THR A 259 5.28 -18.65 7.51
C THR A 259 4.43 -17.82 6.56
N SER A 260 4.72 -17.95 5.27
CA SER A 260 3.87 -17.44 4.21
C SER A 260 2.49 -18.10 4.23
N VAL A 261 1.56 -17.58 3.42
CA VAL A 261 0.23 -18.17 3.22
C VAL A 261 0.29 -19.66 2.86
N ASN A 262 1.31 -20.09 2.10
CA ASN A 262 1.47 -21.49 1.67
C ASN A 262 2.54 -22.25 2.48
N GLY A 263 2.95 -21.74 3.64
CA GLY A 263 3.82 -22.45 4.58
C GLY A 263 5.32 -22.29 4.35
N SER A 264 5.74 -21.46 3.39
CA SER A 264 7.16 -21.16 3.16
C SER A 264 7.75 -20.33 4.30
N SER A 265 9.02 -20.57 4.64
CA SER A 265 9.72 -19.78 5.67
C SER A 265 9.90 -18.32 5.25
N LEU A 266 9.64 -17.39 6.18
CA LEU A 266 9.86 -15.96 6.00
C LEU A 266 11.14 -15.44 6.65
N SER A 267 11.97 -16.29 7.26
CA SER A 267 13.20 -15.90 7.98
C SER A 267 14.16 -15.06 7.12
N HIS A 268 14.23 -15.35 5.81
CA HIS A 268 15.07 -14.60 4.87
C HIS A 268 14.64 -13.13 4.71
N SER A 269 13.43 -12.75 5.12
CA SER A 269 12.92 -11.38 5.06
C SER A 269 13.22 -10.56 6.32
N LYS A 270 13.81 -11.18 7.37
CA LYS A 270 14.06 -10.55 8.66
C LYS A 270 14.86 -9.26 8.54
N GLU A 271 16.05 -9.32 7.95
CA GLU A 271 16.95 -8.16 7.82
C GLU A 271 16.28 -7.02 7.05
N PHE A 272 15.74 -7.33 5.87
CA PHE A 272 15.02 -6.36 5.04
C PHE A 272 13.85 -5.71 5.80
N SER A 273 13.06 -6.49 6.55
CA SER A 273 11.89 -5.97 7.26
C SER A 273 12.27 -4.98 8.38
N ILE A 274 13.42 -5.19 9.05
CA ILE A 274 13.97 -4.27 10.07
C ILE A 274 14.43 -2.96 9.41
N GLU A 275 15.16 -3.07 8.31
CA GLU A 275 15.61 -1.91 7.54
C GLU A 275 14.43 -1.09 7.02
N ASN A 276 13.41 -1.77 6.49
CA ASN A 276 12.20 -1.14 5.97
C ASN A 276 11.44 -0.39 7.07
N VAL A 277 11.25 -0.97 8.26
CA VAL A 277 10.65 -0.28 9.41
C VAL A 277 11.43 0.98 9.77
N SER A 278 12.76 0.88 9.82
CA SER A 278 13.64 2.01 10.16
C SER A 278 13.56 3.13 9.13
N GLN A 279 13.52 2.78 7.84
CA GLN A 279 13.38 3.75 6.76
C GLN A 279 12.00 4.42 6.77
N VAL A 280 10.92 3.67 6.97
CA VAL A 280 9.56 4.22 7.10
C VAL A 280 9.46 5.13 8.33
N ALA A 281 10.05 4.74 9.47
CA ALA A 281 10.15 5.59 10.66
C ALA A 281 10.91 6.88 10.38
N ASN A 282 12.05 6.80 9.67
CA ASN A 282 12.82 7.97 9.29
C ASN A 282 12.00 8.95 8.43
N MET A 283 11.30 8.44 7.39
CA MET A 283 10.48 9.27 6.51
C MET A 283 9.30 9.92 7.22
N THR A 284 8.56 9.13 7.99
CA THR A 284 7.37 9.59 8.71
C THR A 284 7.72 10.62 9.78
N THR A 285 8.77 10.38 10.58
CA THR A 285 9.23 11.34 11.60
C THR A 285 9.72 12.67 11.00
N LEU A 286 10.38 12.65 9.84
CA LEU A 286 10.81 13.89 9.15
C LEU A 286 9.64 14.78 8.71
N ILE A 287 8.46 14.21 8.50
CA ILE A 287 7.26 14.97 8.10
C ILE A 287 6.70 15.71 9.30
N VAL A 288 6.50 15.01 10.41
CA VAL A 288 5.97 15.60 11.65
C VAL A 288 6.93 16.58 12.31
N THR A 289 8.25 16.40 12.18
CA THR A 289 9.21 17.41 12.65
C THR A 289 9.13 18.70 11.83
N LYS A 290 8.84 18.64 10.53
CA LYS A 290 8.62 19.84 9.70
C LYS A 290 7.32 20.56 10.02
N GLU A 291 6.32 19.82 10.50
CA GLU A 291 5.02 20.37 10.92
C GLU A 291 5.01 20.80 12.40
N ASP A 292 6.11 20.56 13.14
CA ASP A 292 6.28 20.89 14.57
C ASP A 292 5.30 20.12 15.49
N GLU A 293 4.86 18.95 15.04
CA GLU A 293 3.72 18.17 15.59
C GLU A 293 4.13 16.87 16.32
N LEU A 294 5.41 16.49 16.34
CA LEU A 294 5.78 15.18 16.90
C LEU A 294 5.67 15.15 18.43
N LYS A 295 4.50 14.74 18.94
CA LYS A 295 4.21 14.50 20.36
C LYS A 295 4.07 13.01 20.63
N LEU A 296 5.02 12.44 21.37
CA LEU A 296 4.86 11.08 21.91
C LEU A 296 3.84 11.08 23.05
N ALA A 297 3.25 9.93 23.42
CA ALA A 297 2.24 9.86 24.50
C ALA A 297 2.76 10.33 25.86
N SER A 298 4.08 10.43 26.04
CA SER A 298 4.69 11.07 27.21
C SER A 298 4.56 12.60 27.22
N GLY A 299 3.97 13.21 26.19
CA GLY A 299 3.93 14.66 26.00
C GLY A 299 5.24 15.24 25.48
N VAL A 300 6.25 14.39 25.22
CA VAL A 300 7.57 14.83 24.74
C VAL A 300 7.46 15.24 23.28
N LYS A 301 7.72 16.52 23.04
CA LYS A 301 7.89 17.08 21.70
C LYS A 301 9.33 16.87 21.27
N MET A 302 9.55 16.09 20.21
CA MET A 302 10.89 15.86 19.69
C MET A 302 11.27 17.02 18.77
N THR A 303 12.16 17.87 19.26
CA THR A 303 12.61 19.08 18.55
C THR A 303 14.05 18.96 18.06
N LYS A 304 14.79 17.93 18.51
CA LYS A 304 16.19 17.70 18.15
C LYS A 304 16.34 16.47 17.26
N GLU A 305 17.20 16.59 16.25
CA GLU A 305 17.50 15.49 15.32
C GLU A 305 18.09 14.26 16.02
N GLU A 306 18.89 14.46 17.06
CA GLU A 306 19.47 13.37 17.86
C GLU A 306 18.39 12.51 18.56
N GLU A 307 17.37 13.15 19.13
CA GLU A 307 16.23 12.45 19.76
C GLU A 307 15.47 11.60 18.72
N ARG A 308 15.38 12.10 17.49
CA ARG A 308 14.75 11.41 16.36
C ARG A 308 15.53 10.18 15.92
N GLN A 309 16.85 10.31 15.79
CA GLN A 309 17.72 9.19 15.45
C GLN A 309 17.71 8.12 16.55
N ASN A 310 17.72 8.52 17.82
CA ASN A 310 17.60 7.59 18.95
C ASN A 310 16.27 6.84 18.94
N LEU A 311 15.16 7.51 18.60
CA LEU A 311 13.86 6.85 18.44
C LEU A 311 13.85 5.83 17.30
N ILE A 312 14.45 6.16 16.15
CA ILE A 312 14.53 5.23 15.01
C ILE A 312 15.39 4.02 15.37
N LYS A 313 16.49 4.23 16.09
CA LYS A 313 17.32 3.14 16.62
C LYS A 313 16.54 2.24 17.58
N GLU A 314 15.77 2.83 18.50
CA GLU A 314 14.87 2.10 19.41
C GLU A 314 13.89 1.21 18.63
N PHE A 315 13.33 1.71 17.52
CA PHE A 315 12.40 0.93 16.68
C PHE A 315 13.10 -0.22 15.96
N GLY A 316 14.30 0.01 15.43
CA GLY A 316 15.11 -1.04 14.80
C GLY A 316 15.51 -2.15 15.78
N GLU A 317 15.93 -1.79 17.00
CA GLU A 317 16.25 -2.72 18.09
C GLU A 317 15.02 -3.54 18.51
N PHE A 318 13.87 -2.87 18.71
CA PHE A 318 12.62 -3.55 19.03
C PHE A 318 12.20 -4.53 17.92
N ALA A 319 12.33 -4.14 16.65
CA ALA A 319 12.10 -5.03 15.52
C ALA A 319 13.04 -6.25 15.56
N ALA A 320 14.33 -6.02 15.79
CA ALA A 320 15.34 -7.08 15.81
C ALA A 320 15.14 -8.08 16.96
N GLU A 321 14.74 -7.61 18.14
CA GLU A 321 14.64 -8.43 19.36
C GLU A 321 13.26 -9.06 19.59
N LYS A 322 12.20 -8.29 19.37
CA LYS A 322 10.81 -8.70 19.63
C LYS A 322 10.03 -8.94 18.35
N GLY A 323 10.32 -8.13 17.34
CA GLY A 323 9.52 -8.10 16.12
C GLY A 323 8.12 -7.57 16.36
N MET A 324 7.34 -7.55 15.29
CA MET A 324 5.95 -7.11 15.30
C MET A 324 5.21 -7.73 14.12
N VAL A 325 3.89 -7.65 14.14
CA VAL A 325 3.04 -8.09 13.03
C VAL A 325 2.06 -6.99 12.64
N MET A 326 1.72 -6.95 11.36
CA MET A 326 0.72 -6.05 10.79
C MET A 326 -0.26 -6.86 9.94
N THR A 327 -1.52 -6.43 9.87
CA THR A 327 -2.48 -7.04 8.94
C THR A 327 -2.24 -6.51 7.53
N ALA A 328 -2.10 -7.41 6.57
CA ALA A 328 -2.33 -7.10 5.15
C ALA A 328 -3.59 -7.82 4.67
N SER A 329 -4.20 -7.29 3.63
CA SER A 329 -5.37 -7.90 3.00
C SER A 329 -5.18 -7.99 1.49
N GLU A 330 -5.67 -9.07 0.90
CA GLU A 330 -5.78 -9.26 -0.55
C GLU A 330 -7.24 -9.37 -0.94
N TRP A 331 -7.60 -8.72 -2.04
CA TRP A 331 -8.94 -8.67 -2.58
C TRP A 331 -8.89 -9.01 -4.07
N VAL A 332 -9.67 -10.01 -4.46
CA VAL A 332 -9.99 -10.29 -5.87
C VAL A 332 -11.42 -9.82 -6.08
N ILE A 333 -11.55 -8.90 -7.01
CA ILE A 333 -12.76 -8.12 -7.23
C ILE A 333 -13.11 -8.24 -8.71
N VAL A 334 -14.40 -8.19 -9.04
CA VAL A 334 -14.89 -8.15 -10.41
C VAL A 334 -15.74 -6.91 -10.63
N ARG A 335 -15.62 -6.29 -11.80
CA ARG A 335 -16.63 -5.37 -12.32
C ARG A 335 -17.78 -6.22 -12.87
N PRO A 336 -19.00 -6.18 -12.28
CA PRO A 336 -20.12 -7.01 -12.70
C PRO A 336 -20.51 -6.85 -14.17
#